data_AF-A0ABD2MJY2-F1
#
_entry.id   AF-A0ABD2MJY2-F1
#
_cell.length_a   1.000
_cell.length_b   1.000
_cell.length_c   1.000
_cell.angle_alpha   90.00
_cell.angle_beta   90.00
_cell.angle_gamma   90.00
#
_symmetry.space_group_name_H-M   'P 1'
#
loop_
_entity.id
_entity.type
_entity.pdbx_description
1 polymer ?
#
loop_
_entity_poly.entity_id
_entity_poly.type
_entity_poly.pdbx_seq_one_letter_code
_entity_poly.pdbx_strand_id
1 'polypeptide(L)'
;MRSKNIMIYDLKESSKEEVADRIDEWRVVQKLLTGIDIKPDKLVKIVRLGKKNGRDGKSRPAKAVFSGPDKVAAILKNKKKIVESSTQKISIGPDQTPL
;
A
#
# COMPACT_ATOMS: atom_id res chain seq x y z
N MET A 1 13.63 8.91 4.37
CA MET A 1 12.89 8.36 5.53
C MET A 1 11.96 7.23 5.09
N ARG A 2 12.32 5.96 5.34
CA ARG A 2 11.43 4.79 5.12
C ARG A 2 10.31 4.69 6.15
N SER A 3 10.49 5.34 7.30
CA SER A 3 9.50 5.45 8.39
C SER A 3 8.16 6.04 7.98
N LYS A 4 8.08 6.68 6.81
CA LYS A 4 6.85 7.24 6.23
C LYS A 4 6.18 6.32 5.21
N ASN A 5 6.64 5.08 5.05
CA ASN A 5 6.13 4.18 4.03
C ASN A 5 5.65 2.85 4.64
N ILE A 6 4.67 2.23 3.98
CA ILE A 6 4.33 0.82 4.17
C ILE A 6 4.49 0.07 2.85
N MET A 7 4.73 -1.22 2.97
CA MET A 7 4.68 -2.17 1.87
C MET A 7 3.35 -2.92 1.91
N ILE A 8 2.72 -3.04 0.75
CA ILE A 8 1.49 -3.79 0.53
C ILE A 8 1.80 -4.87 -0.50
N TYR A 9 1.58 -6.12 -0.11
CA TYR A 9 1.80 -7.31 -0.94
C TYR A 9 0.47 -7.89 -1.39
N ASP A 10 0.49 -8.61 -2.52
CA ASP A 10 -0.67 -9.26 -3.14
C ASP A 10 -1.82 -8.30 -3.51
N LEU A 11 -1.54 -7.00 -3.57
CA LEU A 11 -2.48 -6.00 -4.06
C LEU A 11 -2.65 -6.17 -5.57
N LYS A 12 -3.87 -6.42 -6.05
CA LYS A 12 -4.15 -6.56 -7.50
C LYS A 12 -3.62 -5.36 -8.29
N GLU A 13 -2.87 -5.61 -9.36
CA GLU A 13 -2.38 -4.55 -10.24
C GLU A 13 -3.49 -3.97 -11.11
N SER A 14 -3.49 -2.64 -11.27
CA SER A 14 -4.28 -2.00 -12.32
C SER A 14 -3.67 -2.34 -13.70
N SER A 15 -4.52 -2.47 -14.72
CA SER A 15 -4.08 -2.59 -16.11
C SER A 15 -3.45 -1.29 -16.65
N LYS A 16 -3.62 -0.17 -15.93
CA LYS A 16 -3.14 1.15 -16.35
C LYS A 16 -1.65 1.35 -16.04
N GLU A 17 -0.94 1.90 -17.02
CA GLU A 17 0.52 2.04 -16.94
C GLU A 17 0.95 3.26 -16.12
N GLU A 18 0.27 4.39 -16.32
CA GLU A 18 0.62 5.67 -15.70
C GLU A 18 0.26 5.72 -14.20
N VAL A 19 1.13 6.34 -13.41
CA VAL A 19 0.94 6.48 -11.95
C VAL A 19 -0.29 7.33 -11.63
N ALA A 20 -0.54 8.38 -12.43
CA ALA A 20 -1.71 9.27 -12.27
C ALA A 20 -3.04 8.52 -12.46
N ASP A 21 -3.01 7.41 -13.20
CA ASP A 21 -4.16 6.64 -13.61
C ASP A 21 -4.51 5.50 -12.65
N ARG A 22 -3.64 5.16 -11.69
CA ARG A 22 -3.84 4.09 -10.70
C ARG A 22 -4.80 4.47 -9.57
N ILE A 23 -5.87 5.18 -9.93
CA ILE A 23 -6.95 5.61 -9.04
C ILE A 23 -7.56 4.40 -8.32
N ASP A 24 -7.60 3.23 -8.96
CA ASP A 24 -8.15 2.02 -8.34
C ASP A 24 -7.28 1.50 -7.20
N GLU A 25 -5.95 1.50 -7.35
CA GLU A 25 -5.03 1.13 -6.27
C GLU A 25 -5.14 2.11 -5.10
N TRP A 26 -5.26 3.41 -5.43
CA TRP A 26 -5.50 4.46 -4.47
C TRP A 26 -6.77 4.23 -3.67
N ARG A 27 -7.91 4.01 -4.35
CA ARG A 27 -9.20 3.75 -3.72
C ARG A 27 -9.18 2.51 -2.85
N VAL A 28 -8.50 1.45 -3.27
CA VAL A 28 -8.33 0.25 -2.45
C VAL A 28 -7.56 0.58 -1.17
N VAL A 29 -6.41 1.24 -1.28
CA VAL A 29 -5.62 1.63 -0.11
C VAL A 29 -6.39 2.57 0.80
N GLN A 30 -7.14 3.53 0.26
CA GLN A 30 -8.02 4.39 1.05
C GLN A 30 -9.08 3.58 1.82
N LYS A 31 -9.75 2.61 1.18
CA LYS A 31 -10.73 1.73 1.83
C LYS A 31 -10.10 0.90 2.96
N LEU A 32 -8.88 0.39 2.75
CA LEU A 32 -8.12 -0.32 3.80
C LEU A 32 -7.83 0.59 5.00
N LEU A 33 -7.53 1.86 4.75
CA LEU A 33 -7.20 2.84 5.79
C LEU A 33 -8.43 3.38 6.53
N THR A 34 -9.60 3.42 5.88
CA THR A 34 -10.85 3.83 6.55
C THR A 34 -11.26 2.89 7.68
N GLY A 35 -10.86 1.60 7.63
CA GLY A 35 -11.13 0.64 8.71
C GLY A 35 -10.45 0.95 10.05
N ILE A 36 -9.52 1.92 10.07
CA ILE A 36 -8.76 2.33 11.26
C ILE A 36 -8.70 3.86 11.44
N ASP A 37 -9.66 4.58 10.88
CA ASP A 37 -9.80 6.04 10.98
C ASP A 37 -8.53 6.81 10.54
N ILE A 38 -7.83 6.30 9.52
CA ILE A 38 -6.74 7.03 8.89
C ILE A 38 -7.29 7.81 7.70
N LYS A 39 -7.29 9.13 7.86
CA LYS A 39 -7.75 10.05 6.84
C LYS A 39 -6.91 9.89 5.55
N PRO A 40 -7.56 9.80 4.38
CA PRO A 40 -6.88 9.62 3.11
C PRO A 40 -5.94 10.73 2.66
N ASP A 41 -6.12 11.96 3.17
CA ASP A 41 -5.27 13.14 2.89
C ASP A 41 -3.80 12.93 3.30
N LYS A 42 -3.53 11.91 4.13
CA LYS A 42 -2.18 11.56 4.57
C LYS A 42 -1.44 10.65 3.62
N LEU A 43 -2.12 9.98 2.69
CA LEU A 43 -1.50 9.19 1.64
C LEU A 43 -1.03 10.14 0.53
N VAL A 44 0.26 10.08 0.20
CA VAL A 44 0.92 10.99 -0.75
C VAL A 44 1.04 10.37 -2.13
N LYS A 45 1.51 9.11 -2.20
CA LYS A 45 1.66 8.37 -3.45
C LYS A 45 1.65 6.86 -3.22
N ILE A 46 1.25 6.10 -4.23
CA ILE A 46 1.44 4.66 -4.31
C ILE A 46 2.38 4.36 -5.48
N VAL A 47 3.40 3.55 -5.22
CA VAL A 47 4.41 3.18 -6.23
C VAL A 47 4.58 1.66 -6.25
N ARG A 48 4.50 1.04 -7.43
CA ARG A 48 4.82 -0.39 -7.56
C ARG A 48 6.33 -0.60 -7.62
N LEU A 49 6.84 -1.57 -6.89
CA LEU A 49 8.25 -1.92 -6.88
C LEU A 49 8.53 -3.11 -7.79
N GLY A 50 9.65 -3.07 -8.52
CA GLY A 50 10.07 -4.11 -9.44
C GLY A 50 9.57 -3.94 -10.88
N LYS A 51 10.11 -4.77 -11.78
CA LYS A 51 9.79 -4.74 -13.22
C LYS A 51 8.37 -5.27 -13.45
N LYS A 52 7.60 -4.57 -14.30
CA LYS A 52 6.30 -5.07 -14.80
C LYS A 52 6.55 -6.45 -15.41
N ASN A 53 5.71 -7.44 -15.07
CA ASN A 53 5.85 -8.86 -15.45
C ASN A 53 7.05 -9.60 -14.82
N GLY A 54 7.62 -9.11 -13.72
CA GLY A 54 8.74 -9.74 -13.01
C GLY A 54 8.32 -10.89 -12.10
N ARG A 55 8.72 -12.12 -12.50
CA ARG A 55 8.61 -13.44 -11.82
C ARG A 55 7.21 -13.90 -11.36
N ASP A 56 6.83 -15.05 -11.91
CA ASP A 56 5.86 -16.01 -11.35
C ASP A 56 4.38 -15.56 -11.29
N GLY A 57 3.97 -14.60 -12.13
CA GLY A 57 2.56 -14.19 -12.23
C GLY A 57 2.02 -13.50 -10.97
N LYS A 58 2.87 -13.13 -10.02
CA LYS A 58 2.49 -12.43 -8.78
C LYS A 58 2.40 -10.93 -9.01
N SER A 59 1.46 -10.28 -8.31
CA SER A 59 1.35 -8.82 -8.32
C SER A 59 2.56 -8.20 -7.64
N ARG A 60 3.13 -7.15 -8.24
CA ARG A 60 4.25 -6.40 -7.68
C ARG A 60 3.88 -5.78 -6.34
N PRO A 61 4.81 -5.73 -5.36
CA PRO A 61 4.57 -4.99 -4.13
C PRO A 61 4.25 -3.52 -4.41
N ALA A 62 3.29 -2.97 -3.68
CA ALA A 62 2.96 -1.56 -3.69
C ALA A 62 3.54 -0.88 -2.46
N LYS A 63 4.25 0.23 -2.67
CA LYS A 63 4.76 1.12 -1.66
C LYS A 63 3.81 2.29 -1.51
N ALA A 64 3.10 2.34 -0.38
CA ALA A 64 2.27 3.49 -0.02
C ALA A 64 3.09 4.45 0.84
N VAL A 65 3.19 5.70 0.38
CA VAL A 65 3.98 6.76 0.99
C VAL A 65 3.04 7.72 1.69
N PHE A 66 3.32 8.03 2.94
CA PHE A 66 2.54 8.94 3.78
C PHE A 66 3.29 10.23 4.07
N SER A 67 2.54 11.27 4.47
CA SER A 67 3.09 12.56 4.85
C SER A 67 3.94 12.51 6.14
N GLY A 68 3.59 11.63 7.08
CA GLY A 68 4.23 11.50 8.39
C GLY A 68 4.33 10.06 8.90
N PRO A 69 5.30 9.78 9.81
CA PRO A 69 5.58 8.42 10.31
C PRO A 69 4.55 7.91 11.33
N ASP A 70 3.84 8.78 12.05
CA ASP A 70 2.91 8.37 13.11
C ASP A 70 1.77 7.49 12.58
N LYS A 71 1.32 7.78 11.35
CA LYS A 71 0.30 6.99 10.67
C LYS A 71 0.83 5.63 10.25
N VAL A 72 2.09 5.53 9.84
CA VAL A 72 2.72 4.24 9.52
C VAL A 72 2.75 3.34 10.76
N ALA A 73 3.13 3.88 11.92
CA ALA A 73 3.09 3.14 13.17
C ALA A 73 1.67 2.65 13.51
N ALA A 74 0.66 3.52 13.37
CA ALA A 74 -0.74 3.16 13.60
C ALA A 74 -1.24 2.07 12.63
N ILE A 75 -0.89 2.15 11.34
CA ILE A 75 -1.21 1.13 10.33
C ILE A 75 -0.57 -0.20 10.71
N LEU A 76 0.72 -0.20 11.02
CA LEU A 76 1.45 -1.41 11.35
C LEU A 76 0.96 -2.07 12.64
N LYS A 77 0.54 -1.28 13.64
CA LYS A 77 -0.08 -1.77 14.88
C LYS A 77 -1.43 -2.45 14.62
N ASN A 78 -2.22 -1.92 13.69
CA ASN A 78 -3.57 -2.41 13.37
C ASN A 78 -3.65 -3.29 12.12
N LYS A 79 -2.50 -3.67 11.52
CA LYS A 79 -2.44 -4.34 10.22
C LYS A 79 -3.27 -5.62 10.12
N LYS A 80 -3.39 -6.39 11.22
CA LYS A 80 -4.22 -7.61 11.25
C LYS A 80 -5.69 -7.29 10.98
N LYS A 81 -6.24 -6.33 11.73
CA LYS A 81 -7.62 -5.85 11.58
C LYS A 81 -7.87 -5.28 10.17
N ILE A 82 -6.91 -4.54 9.62
CA ILE A 82 -6.99 -3.99 8.25
C ILE A 82 -7.08 -5.13 7.23
N VAL A 83 -6.20 -6.12 7.33
CA VAL A 83 -6.16 -7.27 6.43
C VAL A 83 -7.43 -8.12 6.55
N GLU A 84 -7.94 -8.35 7.76
CA GLU A 84 -9.19 -9.08 8.01
C GLU A 84 -10.42 -8.34 7.44
N SER A 85 -10.42 -7.00 7.47
CA SER A 85 -11.50 -6.18 6.88
C SER A 85 -11.41 -6.01 5.36
N SER A 86 -10.33 -6.47 4.74
CA SER A 86 -10.10 -6.32 3.31
C SER A 86 -10.96 -7.30 2.50
N THR A 87 -11.52 -6.82 1.39
CA THR A 87 -12.24 -7.67 0.42
C THR A 87 -11.32 -8.52 -0.46
N GLN A 88 -10.00 -8.31 -0.35
CA GLN A 88 -8.98 -9.08 -1.06
C GLN A 88 -7.88 -9.54 -0.11
N LYS A 89 -7.27 -10.69 -0.42
CA LYS A 89 -6.13 -11.21 0.32
C LYS A 89 -4.91 -10.33 0.07
N ILE A 90 -4.51 -9.57 1.09
CA ILE A 90 -3.34 -8.69 1.07
C ILE A 90 -2.50 -8.90 2.31
N SER A 91 -1.25 -8.46 2.26
CA SER A 91 -0.38 -8.37 3.45
C SER A 91 0.25 -6.98 3.53
N ILE A 92 0.45 -6.49 4.76
CA ILE A 92 1.03 -5.17 5.03
C ILE A 92 2.27 -5.33 5.91
N GLY A 93 3.36 -4.67 5.53
CA GLY A 93 4.63 -4.69 6.25
C GLY A 93 5.36 -3.35 6.26
N PRO A 94 6.40 -3.22 7.10
CA PRO A 94 7.28 -2.05 7.08
C PRO A 94 8.09 -1.98 5.78
N ASP A 95 8.47 -0.77 5.37
CA ASP A 95 9.40 -0.57 4.26
C ASP A 95 10.86 -0.78 4.72
N GLN A 96 11.45 -1.88 4.25
CA GLN A 96 12.84 -2.27 4.51
C GLN A 96 13.69 -2.35 3.23
N THR A 97 13.24 -1.79 2.09
CA THR A 97 13.97 -1.88 0.80
C THR A 97 15.38 -1.28 0.94
N PRO A 98 16.50 -1.95 0.59
CA PRO A 98 17.87 -1.42 0.78
C PRO A 98 18.09 -0.04 0.11
N LEU A 99 19.08 0.72 0.62
CA LEU A 99 19.39 2.08 0.13
C LEU A 99 20.24 1.95 -1.13
#